data_AF-A0A348ZFC7-F1
#
_entry.id   AF-A0A348ZFC7-F1
#
_cell.length_a   1.000
_cell.length_b   1.000
_cell.length_c   1.000
_cell.angle_alpha   90.00
_cell.angle_beta   90.00
_cell.angle_gamma   90.00
#
_symmetry.space_group_name_H-M   'P 1'
#
loop_
_entity.id
_entity.type
_entity.pdbx_description
1 polymer ?
#
loop_
_entity_poly.entity_id
_entity_poly.type
_entity_poly.pdbx_seq_one_letter_code
_entity_poly.pdbx_strand_id
1 'polypeptide(L)'
;GLAAALATPEAVMQRRLMSPPIKVTVDKVNGLYYSWNKYRGPGDVTFDPPQVKVWEDTRTSANSPWGALWLPPALPEDGIHAVTMTFSEPGEYILWGRADDGGLYQDAYVTVNVAE
;
A
#
# COMPACT_ATOMS: atom_id res chain seq x y z
N GLY A 1 -25.19 -28.36 -18.59
CA GLY A 1 -25.79 -27.08 -18.17
C GLY A 1 -25.36 -25.98 -19.13
N LEU A 2 -26.13 -24.89 -19.24
CA LEU A 2 -25.91 -23.81 -20.22
C LEU A 2 -24.45 -23.28 -20.24
N ALA A 3 -23.77 -23.27 -19.08
CA ALA A 3 -22.37 -22.88 -18.94
C ALA A 3 -21.37 -23.79 -19.71
N ALA A 4 -21.67 -25.08 -19.87
CA ALA A 4 -20.83 -26.00 -20.64
C ALA A 4 -21.03 -25.83 -22.16
N ALA A 5 -22.19 -25.36 -22.60
CA ALA A 5 -22.49 -25.11 -24.02
C ALA A 5 -21.81 -23.84 -24.56
N LEU A 6 -21.38 -22.93 -23.68
CA LEU A 6 -20.67 -21.68 -24.02
C LEU A 6 -19.14 -21.82 -23.95
N ALA A 7 -18.62 -22.97 -23.52
CA ALA A 7 -17.19 -23.22 -23.42
C ALA A 7 -16.63 -23.82 -24.72
N THR A 8 -16.75 -23.08 -25.83
CA THR A 8 -16.07 -23.47 -27.07
C THR A 8 -14.55 -23.29 -26.92
N PRO A 9 -13.71 -24.05 -27.66
CA PRO A 9 -12.27 -23.85 -27.65
C PRO A 9 -11.87 -22.40 -27.92
N GLU A 10 -12.58 -21.71 -28.81
CA GLU A 10 -12.37 -20.30 -29.14
C GLU A 10 -12.70 -19.39 -27.96
N ALA A 11 -13.83 -19.61 -27.27
CA ALA A 11 -14.21 -18.82 -26.10
C ALA A 11 -13.23 -19.02 -24.93
N VAL A 12 -12.74 -20.26 -24.74
CA VAL A 12 -11.70 -20.58 -23.76
C VAL A 12 -10.38 -19.89 -24.14
N MET A 13 -9.98 -19.93 -25.41
CA MET A 13 -8.77 -19.27 -25.90
C MET A 13 -8.85 -17.75 -25.75
N GLN A 14 -9.95 -17.13 -26.18
CA GLN A 14 -10.19 -15.69 -26.03
C GLN A 14 -10.13 -15.27 -24.56
N ARG A 15 -10.77 -16.03 -23.66
CA ARG A 15 -10.68 -15.76 -22.22
C ARG A 15 -9.24 -15.81 -21.70
N ARG A 16 -8.44 -16.78 -22.14
CA ARG A 16 -7.02 -16.87 -21.74
C ARG A 16 -6.19 -15.70 -22.25
N LEU A 17 -6.46 -15.22 -23.47
CA LEU A 17 -5.78 -14.06 -24.06
C LEU A 17 -6.16 -12.75 -23.36
N MET A 18 -7.40 -12.63 -22.87
CA MET A 18 -7.92 -11.43 -22.22
C MET A 18 -7.75 -11.44 -20.69
N SER A 19 -7.31 -12.55 -20.10
CA SER A 19 -7.04 -12.64 -18.66
C SER A 19 -5.55 -12.42 -18.39
N PRO A 20 -5.17 -11.69 -17.33
CA PRO A 20 -3.78 -11.62 -16.94
C PRO A 20 -3.26 -13.03 -16.59
N PRO A 21 -1.95 -13.30 -16.77
CA PRO A 21 -1.34 -14.54 -16.34
C PRO A 21 -1.62 -14.85 -14.87
N ILE A 22 -1.83 -16.12 -14.54
CA ILE A 22 -1.97 -16.57 -13.15
C ILE A 22 -0.65 -16.34 -12.44
N LYS A 23 -0.68 -15.59 -11.34
CA LYS A 23 0.45 -15.41 -10.43
C LYS A 23 0.15 -16.15 -9.13
N VAL A 24 1.00 -17.12 -8.78
CA VAL A 24 0.86 -17.91 -7.54
C VAL A 24 1.48 -17.17 -6.36
N THR A 25 2.48 -16.33 -6.63
CA THR A 25 3.08 -15.41 -5.66
C THR A 25 2.61 -13.99 -5.92
N VAL A 26 2.63 -13.15 -4.88
CA VAL A 26 2.42 -11.72 -5.04
C VAL A 26 3.69 -11.07 -5.61
N ASP A 27 3.54 -9.98 -6.35
CA ASP A 27 4.65 -9.17 -6.82
C ASP A 27 4.55 -7.78 -6.20
N LYS A 28 5.69 -7.25 -5.75
CA LYS A 28 5.81 -5.87 -5.27
C LYS A 28 6.35 -5.00 -6.39
N VAL A 29 5.73 -3.84 -6.64
CA VAL A 29 6.29 -2.82 -7.52
C VAL A 29 7.57 -2.25 -6.90
N ASN A 30 8.64 -2.17 -7.69
CA ASN A 30 9.87 -1.47 -7.28
C ASN A 30 9.70 0.03 -7.48
N GLY A 31 10.00 0.81 -6.43
CA GLY A 31 9.88 2.26 -6.43
C GLY A 31 10.08 2.80 -5.02
N LEU A 32 10.76 3.94 -4.91
CA LEU A 32 10.99 4.58 -3.61
C LEU A 32 9.71 5.23 -3.11
N TYR A 33 9.27 4.84 -1.92
CA TYR A 33 8.18 5.49 -1.20
C TYR A 33 8.48 5.58 0.30
N TYR A 34 7.81 6.53 0.95
CA TYR A 34 7.82 6.67 2.40
C TYR A 34 6.40 6.49 2.95
N SER A 35 6.27 5.82 4.09
CA SER A 35 4.98 5.58 4.74
C SER A 35 5.07 5.71 6.26
N TRP A 36 4.14 6.48 6.83
CA TRP A 36 3.91 6.55 8.28
C TRP A 36 2.76 5.65 8.73
N ASN A 37 2.93 5.04 9.91
CA ASN A 37 1.97 4.15 10.53
C ASN A 37 1.92 4.40 12.04
N LYS A 38 0.74 4.24 12.66
CA LYS A 38 0.63 4.12 14.12
C LYS A 38 1.16 2.74 14.54
N TYR A 39 2.14 2.70 15.44
CA TYR A 39 2.60 1.47 16.07
C TYR A 39 1.89 1.22 17.41
N ARG A 40 1.86 2.24 18.29
CA ARG A 40 1.15 2.19 19.59
C ARG A 40 0.55 3.55 19.94
N GLY A 41 -0.46 3.56 20.80
CA GLY A 41 -1.08 4.77 21.34
C GLY A 41 -2.61 4.60 21.57
N PRO A 42 -3.22 5.50 22.34
CA PRO A 42 -4.61 5.37 22.81
C PRO A 42 -5.65 5.52 21.68
N GLY A 43 -5.57 6.57 20.86
CA GLY A 43 -6.53 6.89 19.80
C GLY A 43 -6.10 6.56 18.38
N ASP A 44 -6.92 6.88 17.39
CA ASP A 44 -6.60 6.74 15.98
C ASP A 44 -5.68 7.87 15.51
N VAL A 45 -4.85 7.54 14.52
CA VAL A 45 -4.01 8.52 13.80
C VAL A 45 -4.38 8.47 12.33
N THR A 46 -4.85 9.59 11.80
CA THR A 46 -5.08 9.75 10.37
C THR A 46 -3.93 10.54 9.75
N PHE A 47 -3.68 10.27 8.47
CA PHE A 47 -2.54 10.82 7.73
C PHE A 47 -3.02 11.48 6.44
N ASP A 48 -2.50 12.66 6.15
CA ASP A 48 -2.70 13.37 4.89
C ASP A 48 -1.33 13.80 4.32
N PRO A 49 -0.93 13.34 3.11
CA PRO A 49 -1.69 12.47 2.21
C PRO A 49 -1.88 11.05 2.77
N PRO A 50 -2.82 10.25 2.21
CA PRO A 50 -2.95 8.84 2.55
C PRO A 50 -1.67 8.06 2.31
N GLN A 51 -1.22 7.32 3.34
CA GLN A 51 0.07 6.63 3.31
C GLN A 51 -0.01 5.33 2.49
N VAL A 52 1.11 4.98 1.84
CA VAL A 52 1.27 3.72 1.11
C VAL A 52 1.31 2.55 2.11
N LYS A 53 0.59 1.46 1.85
CA LYS A 53 0.63 0.29 2.73
C LYS A 53 1.99 -0.39 2.70
N VAL A 54 2.46 -0.81 3.87
CA VAL A 54 3.75 -1.50 4.05
C VAL A 54 3.61 -3.02 4.21
N TRP A 55 2.40 -3.55 4.01
CA TRP A 55 2.08 -4.98 4.03
C TRP A 55 1.35 -5.41 2.76
N GLU A 56 1.37 -6.72 2.50
CA GLU A 56 0.83 -7.31 1.27
C GLU A 56 -0.68 -7.12 1.17
N ASP A 57 -1.10 -6.32 0.18
CA ASP A 57 -2.51 -6.10 -0.15
C ASP A 57 -2.66 -6.00 -1.66
N THR A 58 -3.11 -7.08 -2.29
CA THR A 58 -3.21 -7.18 -3.75
C THR A 58 -4.48 -6.59 -4.34
N ARG A 59 -5.38 -6.05 -3.49
CA ARG A 59 -6.62 -5.44 -3.96
C ARG A 59 -6.30 -4.20 -4.80
N THR A 60 -6.99 -4.07 -5.94
CA THR A 60 -6.95 -2.85 -6.76
C THR A 60 -7.30 -1.64 -5.90
N SER A 61 -6.63 -0.51 -6.16
CA SER A 61 -6.82 0.77 -5.46
C SER A 61 -6.57 0.76 -3.94
N ALA A 62 -5.91 -0.26 -3.40
CA ALA A 62 -5.63 -0.37 -1.97
C ALA A 62 -4.50 0.55 -1.46
N ASN A 63 -3.94 1.41 -2.32
CA ASN A 63 -2.68 2.15 -2.12
C ASN A 63 -1.55 1.25 -1.59
N SER A 64 -1.34 0.13 -2.28
CA SER A 64 -0.38 -0.91 -1.88
C SER A 64 0.57 -1.21 -3.04
N PRO A 65 1.89 -1.35 -2.80
CA PRO A 65 2.85 -1.76 -3.82
C PRO A 65 2.60 -3.15 -4.40
N TRP A 66 1.76 -3.97 -3.77
CA TRP A 66 1.30 -5.26 -4.29
C TRP A 66 -0.03 -5.17 -5.05
N GLY A 67 -0.70 -4.02 -4.98
CA GLY A 67 -1.97 -3.78 -5.64
C GLY A 67 -1.81 -3.62 -7.15
N ALA A 68 -2.74 -4.19 -7.92
CA ALA A 68 -2.76 -3.99 -9.35
C ALA A 68 -2.82 -2.50 -9.70
N LEU A 69 -2.00 -2.09 -10.68
CA LEU A 69 -1.91 -0.72 -11.21
C LEU A 69 -1.42 0.35 -10.20
N TRP A 70 -0.85 -0.06 -9.07
CA TRP A 70 -0.20 0.89 -8.18
C TRP A 70 1.05 1.48 -8.83
N LEU A 71 1.25 2.78 -8.65
CA LEU A 71 2.43 3.52 -9.09
C LEU A 71 3.07 4.16 -7.86
N PRO A 72 4.41 4.16 -7.77
CA PRO A 72 5.08 4.88 -6.70
C PRO A 72 4.72 6.37 -6.77
N PRO A 73 4.51 7.02 -5.62
CA PRO A 73 4.26 8.45 -5.57
C PRO A 73 5.48 9.20 -6.12
N ALA A 74 5.23 10.39 -6.70
CA ALA A 74 6.31 11.27 -7.12
C ALA A 74 7.17 11.66 -5.90
N LEU A 75 8.48 11.66 -6.08
CA LEU A 75 9.39 12.09 -5.04
C LEU A 75 9.40 13.63 -4.96
N PRO A 76 9.40 14.21 -3.75
CA PRO A 76 9.55 15.64 -3.57
C PRO A 76 10.95 16.10 -4.04
N GLU A 77 11.03 17.27 -4.67
CA GLU A 77 12.30 17.80 -5.24
C GLU A 77 13.38 18.06 -4.17
N ASP A 78 12.95 18.45 -2.97
CA ASP A 78 13.81 18.71 -1.81
C ASP A 78 14.11 17.45 -0.99
N GLY A 79 13.53 16.30 -1.35
CA GLY A 79 13.65 15.04 -0.63
C GLY A 79 12.88 14.99 0.69
N ILE A 80 12.03 15.99 0.99
CA ILE A 80 11.26 16.07 2.24
C ILE A 80 9.85 15.53 2.03
N HIS A 81 9.54 14.39 2.64
CA HIS A 81 8.20 13.82 2.66
C HIS A 81 7.33 14.46 3.74
N ALA A 82 6.60 15.52 3.38
CA ALA A 82 5.66 16.19 4.29
C ALA A 82 4.36 15.37 4.48
N VAL A 83 3.96 15.16 5.74
CA VAL A 83 2.72 14.47 6.11
C VAL A 83 2.09 15.18 7.31
N THR A 84 0.81 15.48 7.22
CA THR A 84 -0.02 15.95 8.34
C THR A 84 -0.64 14.75 9.05
N MET A 85 -0.54 14.74 10.38
CA MET A 85 -1.06 13.68 11.24
C MET A 85 -2.08 14.27 12.20
N THR A 86 -3.25 13.64 12.28
CA THR A 86 -4.31 14.05 13.22
C THR A 86 -4.57 12.92 14.20
N PHE A 87 -4.54 13.24 15.48
CA PHE A 87 -4.71 12.31 16.60
C PHE A 87 -6.11 12.48 17.18
N SER A 88 -6.83 11.37 17.36
CA SER A 88 -8.20 11.44 17.90
C SER A 88 -8.26 11.60 19.43
N GLU A 89 -7.17 11.28 20.14
CA GLU A 89 -7.10 11.33 21.60
C GLU A 89 -5.73 11.84 22.07
N PRO A 90 -5.64 12.59 23.19
CA PRO A 90 -4.38 12.90 23.86
C PRO A 90 -3.67 11.63 24.35
N GLY A 91 -2.34 11.71 24.52
CA GLY A 91 -1.52 10.64 25.09
C GLY A 91 -0.19 10.44 24.38
N GLU A 92 0.53 9.40 24.79
CA GLU A 92 1.79 9.00 24.17
C GLU A 92 1.54 8.03 23.00
N TYR A 93 2.09 8.35 21.84
CA TYR A 93 2.04 7.56 20.62
C TYR A 93 3.44 7.14 20.21
N ILE A 94 3.56 5.91 19.72
CA ILE A 94 4.73 5.48 18.96
C ILE A 94 4.31 5.38 17.50
N LEU A 95 4.91 6.22 16.67
CA LEU A 95 4.76 6.20 15.23
C LEU A 95 5.94 5.47 14.59
N TRP A 96 5.66 4.82 13.47
CA TRP A 96 6.62 4.07 12.70
C TRP A 96 6.62 4.56 11.26
N GLY A 97 7.77 5.03 10.80
CA GLY A 97 8.03 5.41 9.42
C GLY A 97 8.86 4.35 8.70
N ARG A 98 8.52 4.04 7.45
CA ARG A 98 9.28 3.15 6.57
C ARG A 98 9.63 3.87 5.27
N ALA A 99 10.90 3.83 4.90
CA ALA A 99 11.37 4.07 3.53
C ALA A 99 11.62 2.72 2.85
N ASP A 100 11.05 2.48 1.68
CA ASP A 100 11.16 1.22 0.94
C ASP A 100 11.34 1.53 -0.56
N ASP A 101 12.31 0.87 -1.21
CA ASP A 101 12.62 1.07 -2.63
C ASP A 101 12.16 -0.06 -3.56
N GLY A 102 11.50 -1.09 -3.01
CA GLY A 102 11.18 -2.32 -3.72
C GLY A 102 12.00 -3.52 -3.25
N GLY A 103 13.28 -3.33 -2.95
CA GLY A 103 14.21 -4.39 -2.56
C GLY A 103 14.65 -4.28 -1.10
N LEU A 104 15.06 -3.09 -0.68
CA LEU A 104 15.48 -2.76 0.67
C LEU A 104 14.46 -1.82 1.32
N TYR A 105 14.41 -1.88 2.64
CA TYR A 105 13.64 -0.93 3.44
C TYR A 105 14.39 -0.60 4.72
N GLN A 106 14.07 0.56 5.28
CA GLN A 106 14.55 1.00 6.59
C GLN A 106 13.39 1.58 7.40
N ASP A 107 13.36 1.21 8.68
CA ASP A 107 12.35 1.64 9.63
C ASP A 107 12.90 2.65 10.64
N ALA A 108 12.08 3.63 11.00
CA ALA A 108 12.34 4.61 12.06
C ALA A 108 11.12 4.72 12.98
N TYR A 109 11.36 4.85 14.28
CA TYR A 109 10.32 4.99 15.28
C TYR A 109 10.43 6.34 15.97
N VAL A 110 9.28 6.99 16.19
CA VAL A 110 9.19 8.30 16.86
C VAL A 110 8.13 8.23 17.94
N THR A 111 8.47 8.71 19.14
CA THR A 111 7.51 8.90 20.22
C THR A 111 6.96 10.32 20.17
N VAL A 112 5.63 10.46 20.14
CA VAL A 112 4.91 11.73 20.11
C VAL A 112 4.01 11.83 21.33
N ASN A 113 4.13 12.91 22.09
CA ASN A 113 3.24 13.23 23.20
C ASN A 113 2.20 14.26 22.75
N VAL A 114 0.93 13.87 22.75
CA VAL A 114 -0.21 14.72 22.38
C VAL A 114 -0.89 15.18 23.65
N ALA A 115 -1.02 16.50 23.82
CA ALA A 115 -1.75 17.13 24.92
C ALA A 115 -3.05 17.76 24.42
N GLU A 116 -3.97 18.06 25.35
CA GLU A 116 -5.20 18.82 25.10
C GLU A 116 -4.91 20.30 24.73
#